data_AF-A0A2I0TCE1-F1
#
_entry.id   AF-A0A2I0TCE1-F1
#
_cell.length_a   1.000
_cell.length_b   1.000
_cell.length_c   1.000
_cell.angle_alpha   90.00
_cell.angle_beta   90.00
_cell.angle_gamma   90.00
#
_symmetry.space_group_name_H-M   'P 1'
#
loop_
_entity.id
_entity.type
_entity.pdbx_description
1 polymer ?
#
loop_
_entity_poly.entity_id
_entity_poly.type
_entity_poly.pdbx_seq_one_letter_code
_entity_poly.pdbx_strand_id
1 'polypeptide(L)'
;MREAFQFEVLQTQHEEIKQKLLSLQSELQFKDAEMNELRTRLQNCERNKLVTQTVLTPRKSTQPPSSRTTQEETAPLVSLQEAQKLAITGLNLIAMDEGLSEGSPTESRREFLHFTRCKIRGAVHLLPLVEHHIGAYCQAAPLADKSANGSCGNHSAVPSSTNTVSSKEDFRLSLEETTLISLGILYYLAFYSWDVVHTLLSAEVEKSSAAGDEQVSTMDKNGSCDNQCDNKEDTRAHGGLPVAPEDTPNNSQAQCSLFKKLLQVLAFSAARGSQTDSILNQSLKVLVKLAENSTMDLLMNFQHLLSSRILLCCLCPETPLPAALLTVRLLSVLAQHHKLVAQLCSRSDTCLLLALYVYITSRPDKSASETLWLQLEQETVRLLTRCMRCPTPAVLLPGSDCQCHLEVVKTLIIMLHRQWMKIRRSETSLCASKERIIQFLRDAVLLLHSLSQKDKLFHEHCLEVLHQYDQAMPGIRAILKKTQKLSACEELILDELYPSEPEAEDQGMDSS
;
A
#
# COMPACT_ATOMS: atom_id res chain seq x y z
N MET A 1 -4.38 1.38 -56.68
CA MET A 1 -3.14 0.73 -56.17
C MET A 1 -3.01 0.83 -54.65
N ARG A 2 -3.22 2.00 -54.03
CA ARG A 2 -3.15 2.19 -52.56
C ARG A 2 -4.24 1.43 -51.77
N GLU A 3 -5.46 1.39 -52.27
CA GLU A 3 -6.59 0.70 -51.62
C GLU A 3 -6.48 -0.83 -51.64
N ALA A 4 -5.96 -1.40 -52.74
CA ALA A 4 -5.72 -2.84 -52.85
C ALA A 4 -4.66 -3.32 -51.84
N PHE A 5 -3.60 -2.53 -51.65
CA PHE A 5 -2.55 -2.83 -50.66
C PHE A 5 -3.09 -2.74 -49.21
N GLN A 6 -3.97 -1.79 -48.93
CA GLN A 6 -4.57 -1.63 -47.60
C GLN A 6 -5.54 -2.76 -47.27
N PHE A 7 -6.27 -3.28 -48.27
CA PHE A 7 -7.13 -4.45 -48.11
C PHE A 7 -6.33 -5.74 -47.83
N GLU A 8 -5.21 -5.93 -48.52
CA GLU A 8 -4.33 -7.09 -48.33
C GLU A 8 -3.64 -7.10 -46.94
N VAL A 9 -3.25 -5.93 -46.45
CA VAL A 9 -2.73 -5.76 -45.07
C VAL A 9 -3.81 -6.04 -44.02
N LEU A 10 -5.05 -5.60 -44.24
CA LEU A 10 -6.16 -5.90 -43.32
C LEU A 10 -6.52 -7.39 -43.33
N GLN A 11 -6.46 -8.04 -44.49
CA GLN A 11 -6.75 -9.46 -44.63
C GLN A 11 -5.70 -10.33 -43.93
N THR A 12 -4.42 -9.95 -44.04
CA THR A 12 -3.33 -10.63 -43.32
C THR A 12 -3.42 -10.45 -41.81
N GLN A 13 -3.73 -9.24 -41.33
CA GLN A 13 -3.98 -9.00 -39.90
C GLN A 13 -5.18 -9.80 -39.37
N HIS A 14 -6.26 -9.89 -40.14
CA HIS A 14 -7.44 -10.65 -39.76
C HIS A 14 -7.12 -12.14 -39.60
N GLU A 15 -6.34 -12.73 -40.52
CA GLU A 15 -5.98 -14.14 -40.44
C GLU A 15 -4.98 -14.44 -39.32
N GLU A 16 -4.09 -13.50 -39.00
CA GLU A 16 -3.20 -13.59 -37.83
C GLU A 16 -3.99 -13.54 -36.51
N ILE A 17 -4.99 -12.66 -36.40
CA ILE A 17 -5.85 -12.58 -35.22
C ILE A 17 -6.66 -13.87 -35.07
N LYS A 18 -7.18 -14.43 -36.17
CA LYS A 18 -7.93 -15.68 -36.17
C LYS A 18 -7.06 -16.87 -35.73
N GLN A 19 -5.80 -16.94 -36.19
CA GLN A 19 -4.82 -17.92 -35.72
C GLN A 19 -4.54 -17.79 -34.22
N LYS A 20 -4.33 -16.56 -33.73
CA LYS A 20 -4.14 -16.30 -32.29
C LYS A 20 -5.36 -16.71 -31.46
N LEU A 21 -6.57 -16.47 -31.97
CA LEU A 21 -7.80 -16.82 -31.28
C LEU A 21 -7.99 -18.34 -31.18
N LEU A 22 -7.66 -19.08 -32.23
CA LEU A 22 -7.67 -20.55 -32.21
C LEU A 22 -6.62 -21.12 -31.25
N SER A 23 -5.43 -20.52 -31.19
CA SER A 23 -4.38 -20.91 -30.24
C SER A 23 -4.78 -20.65 -28.79
N LEU A 24 -5.40 -19.51 -28.50
CA LEU A 24 -5.90 -19.22 -27.16
C LEU A 24 -7.05 -20.16 -26.77
N GLN A 25 -7.91 -20.52 -27.72
CA GLN A 25 -8.99 -21.46 -27.49
C GLN A 25 -8.47 -22.87 -27.14
N SER A 26 -7.42 -23.34 -27.80
CA SER A 26 -6.80 -24.64 -27.48
C SER A 26 -6.08 -24.62 -26.13
N GLU A 27 -5.41 -23.51 -25.80
CA GLU A 27 -4.76 -23.32 -24.50
C GLU A 27 -5.78 -23.31 -23.35
N LEU A 28 -6.95 -22.68 -23.57
CA LEU A 28 -8.04 -22.65 -22.60
C LEU A 28 -8.64 -24.05 -22.38
N GLN A 29 -8.85 -24.82 -23.46
CA GLN A 29 -9.29 -26.23 -23.36
C GLN A 29 -8.28 -27.11 -22.62
N PHE A 30 -6.99 -26.89 -22.85
CA PHE A 30 -5.93 -27.60 -22.13
C PHE A 30 -5.94 -27.25 -20.63
N LYS A 31 -6.11 -25.97 -20.30
CA LYS A 31 -6.20 -25.50 -18.91
C LYS A 31 -7.45 -26.02 -18.20
N ASP A 32 -8.58 -26.12 -18.90
CA ASP A 32 -9.79 -26.75 -18.36
C ASP A 32 -9.59 -28.24 -18.10
N ALA A 33 -8.88 -28.95 -18.97
CA ALA A 33 -8.53 -30.36 -18.74
C ALA A 33 -7.62 -30.53 -17.52
N GLU A 34 -6.59 -29.68 -17.38
CA GLU A 34 -5.68 -29.67 -16.23
C GLU A 34 -6.43 -29.37 -14.91
N MET A 35 -7.35 -28.41 -14.95
CA MET A 35 -8.19 -28.06 -13.80
C MET A 35 -9.14 -29.20 -13.42
N ASN A 36 -9.73 -29.89 -14.39
CA ASN A 36 -10.60 -31.05 -14.17
C ASN A 36 -9.82 -32.24 -13.60
N GLU A 37 -8.58 -32.46 -14.05
CA GLU A 37 -7.72 -33.49 -13.47
C GLU A 37 -7.37 -33.15 -12.01
N LEU A 38 -6.99 -31.91 -11.71
CA LEU A 38 -6.72 -31.46 -10.35
C LEU A 38 -7.96 -31.62 -9.45
N ARG A 39 -9.14 -31.26 -9.95
CA ARG A 39 -10.42 -31.45 -9.23
C ARG A 39 -10.68 -32.91 -8.91
N THR A 40 -10.43 -33.81 -9.86
CA THR A 40 -10.58 -35.26 -9.68
C THR A 40 -9.59 -35.81 -8.65
N ARG A 41 -8.34 -35.34 -8.68
CA ARG A 41 -7.31 -35.70 -7.68
C ARG A 41 -7.69 -35.21 -6.28
N LEU A 42 -8.26 -34.02 -6.15
CA LEU A 42 -8.71 -33.46 -4.87
C LEU A 42 -9.86 -34.29 -4.28
N GLN A 43 -10.85 -34.62 -5.11
CA GLN A 43 -12.00 -35.45 -4.71
C GLN A 43 -11.58 -36.87 -4.30
N ASN A 44 -10.57 -37.44 -4.96
CA ASN A 44 -9.99 -38.73 -4.58
C ASN A 44 -9.19 -38.65 -3.27
N CYS A 45 -8.48 -37.55 -3.01
CA CYS A 45 -7.79 -37.32 -1.73
C CYS A 45 -8.78 -37.22 -0.56
N GLU A 46 -9.91 -36.56 -0.77
CA GLU A 46 -11.01 -36.48 0.22
C GLU A 46 -11.66 -37.84 0.47
N ARG A 47 -11.91 -38.64 -0.58
CA ARG A 47 -12.40 -40.02 -0.43
C ARG A 47 -11.43 -40.91 0.33
N ASN A 48 -10.14 -40.80 0.07
CA ASN A 48 -9.12 -41.61 0.75
C ASN A 48 -9.01 -41.26 2.24
N LYS A 49 -9.21 -39.99 2.64
CA LYS A 49 -9.29 -39.59 4.05
C LYS A 49 -10.49 -40.21 4.78
N LEU A 50 -11.62 -40.40 4.10
CA LEU A 50 -12.81 -41.02 4.68
C LEU A 50 -12.65 -42.54 4.88
N VAL A 51 -11.88 -43.22 4.00
CA VAL A 51 -11.62 -44.67 4.10
C VAL A 51 -10.64 -45.01 5.22
N THR A 52 -9.70 -44.11 5.55
CA THR A 52 -8.74 -44.35 6.66
C THR A 52 -9.38 -44.19 8.04
N GLN A 53 -10.49 -43.46 8.17
CA GLN A 53 -11.23 -43.29 9.44
C GLN A 53 -12.10 -44.50 9.83
N THR A 54 -12.41 -45.42 8.91
CA THR A 54 -13.36 -46.51 9.16
C THR A 54 -12.75 -47.80 9.71
N VAL A 55 -11.41 -47.91 9.83
CA VAL A 55 -10.73 -49.19 10.15
C VAL A 55 -10.23 -49.33 11.59
N LEU A 56 -10.29 -48.30 12.44
CA LEU A 56 -9.81 -48.41 13.82
C LEU A 56 -10.76 -47.84 14.86
N THR A 57 -11.74 -48.64 15.28
CA THR A 57 -12.20 -48.65 16.69
C THR A 57 -12.77 -50.03 17.07
N PRO A 58 -12.39 -50.54 18.24
CA PRO A 58 -13.40 -51.11 19.13
C PRO A 58 -13.44 -50.40 20.49
N ARG A 59 -14.69 -50.30 20.95
CA ARG A 59 -15.29 -49.82 22.20
C ARG A 59 -14.60 -50.35 23.48
N LYS A 60 -14.48 -49.53 24.56
CA LYS A 60 -15.17 -49.69 25.88
C LYS A 60 -14.46 -49.01 27.09
N SER A 61 -15.24 -48.18 27.82
CA SER A 61 -15.34 -47.97 29.30
C SER A 61 -14.32 -47.15 30.14
N THR A 62 -14.84 -46.03 30.69
CA THR A 62 -14.94 -45.61 32.11
C THR A 62 -13.72 -45.57 33.06
N GLN A 63 -13.16 -44.37 33.33
CA GLN A 63 -12.92 -43.71 34.65
C GLN A 63 -11.91 -42.51 34.55
N PRO A 64 -11.98 -41.45 35.39
CA PRO A 64 -11.10 -40.26 35.35
C PRO A 64 -10.07 -40.25 36.53
N PRO A 65 -9.32 -39.16 36.80
CA PRO A 65 -8.28 -38.51 36.00
C PRO A 65 -6.93 -38.39 36.78
N SER A 66 -5.78 -38.18 36.13
CA SER A 66 -4.58 -37.69 36.83
C SER A 66 -3.56 -36.95 35.95
N SER A 67 -3.18 -35.79 36.48
CA SER A 67 -1.89 -35.09 36.39
C SER A 67 -1.38 -34.51 35.06
N ARG A 68 -1.39 -33.16 35.05
CA ARG A 68 -0.30 -32.23 34.71
C ARG A 68 0.39 -32.38 33.35
N THR A 69 0.16 -31.39 32.50
CA THR A 69 1.24 -30.55 31.95
C THR A 69 0.69 -29.16 31.66
N THR A 70 1.33 -28.17 32.27
CA THR A 70 1.20 -26.75 31.97
C THR A 70 1.71 -26.49 30.56
N GLN A 71 0.79 -26.38 29.60
CA GLN A 71 1.04 -25.77 28.30
C GLN A 71 0.35 -24.40 28.35
N GLU A 72 1.16 -23.37 28.61
CA GLU A 72 0.77 -21.97 28.51
C GLU A 72 0.67 -21.64 27.01
N GLU A 73 -0.38 -22.14 26.37
CA GLU A 73 -0.80 -21.74 25.04
C GLU A 73 -1.63 -20.46 25.19
N THR A 74 -1.01 -19.32 24.90
CA THR A 74 -1.76 -18.10 24.59
C THR A 74 -2.67 -18.39 23.41
N ALA A 75 -3.95 -18.61 23.70
CA ALA A 75 -4.98 -18.98 22.74
C ALA A 75 -5.07 -17.99 21.57
N PRO A 76 -5.19 -18.44 20.30
CA PRO A 76 -5.61 -17.56 19.22
C PRO A 76 -7.09 -17.23 19.37
N LEU A 77 -7.41 -15.94 19.23
CA LEU A 77 -8.70 -15.27 19.42
C LEU A 77 -9.90 -15.76 18.57
N VAL A 78 -9.69 -16.76 17.72
CA VAL A 78 -10.70 -17.64 17.11
C VAL A 78 -9.94 -18.94 16.87
N SER A 79 -10.47 -20.09 17.29
CA SER A 79 -9.78 -21.35 17.00
C SER A 79 -9.62 -21.49 15.47
N LEU A 80 -8.48 -21.98 14.99
CA LEU A 80 -8.24 -22.16 13.54
C LEU A 80 -9.43 -22.86 12.87
N GLN A 81 -10.05 -23.81 13.57
CA GLN A 81 -11.22 -24.55 13.13
C GLN A 81 -12.47 -23.65 12.93
N GLU A 82 -12.72 -22.70 13.82
CA GLU A 82 -13.82 -21.73 13.68
C GLU A 82 -13.56 -20.75 12.53
N ALA A 83 -12.32 -20.27 12.38
CA ALA A 83 -11.95 -19.40 11.26
C ALA A 83 -12.11 -20.12 9.90
N GLN A 84 -11.75 -21.40 9.83
CA GLN A 84 -11.99 -22.25 8.65
C GLN A 84 -13.49 -22.45 8.37
N LYS A 85 -14.30 -22.71 9.40
CA LYS A 85 -15.76 -22.83 9.24
C LYS A 85 -16.37 -21.55 8.67
N LEU A 86 -15.98 -20.38 9.20
CA LEU A 86 -16.42 -19.08 8.69
C LEU A 86 -15.96 -18.84 7.24
N ALA A 87 -14.71 -19.19 6.92
CA ALA A 87 -14.20 -19.08 5.55
C ALA A 87 -14.99 -19.97 4.58
N ILE A 88 -15.34 -21.21 4.96
CA ILE A 88 -16.18 -22.10 4.16
C ILE A 88 -17.58 -21.50 3.97
N THR A 89 -18.19 -20.97 5.04
CA THR A 89 -19.46 -20.24 4.94
C THR A 89 -19.35 -19.06 3.98
N GLY A 90 -18.27 -18.28 4.07
CA GLY A 90 -17.99 -17.18 3.16
C GLY A 90 -17.87 -17.62 1.71
N LEU A 91 -17.08 -18.65 1.43
CA LEU A 91 -16.93 -19.20 0.07
C LEU A 91 -18.24 -19.75 -0.47
N ASN A 92 -19.05 -20.43 0.35
CA ASN A 92 -20.38 -20.88 -0.05
C ASN A 92 -21.29 -19.70 -0.39
N LEU A 93 -21.29 -18.63 0.42
CA LEU A 93 -22.07 -17.43 0.12
C LEU A 93 -21.62 -16.75 -1.19
N ILE A 94 -20.31 -16.77 -1.49
CA ILE A 94 -19.77 -16.26 -2.76
C ILE A 94 -20.19 -17.13 -3.93
N ALA A 95 -20.13 -18.46 -3.77
CA ALA A 95 -20.50 -19.41 -4.82
C ALA A 95 -22.01 -19.38 -5.13
N MET A 96 -22.84 -19.03 -4.14
CA MET A 96 -24.29 -18.89 -4.31
C MET A 96 -24.72 -17.50 -4.79
N ASP A 97 -23.79 -16.54 -4.90
CA ASP A 97 -24.01 -15.18 -5.39
C ASP A 97 -23.96 -15.18 -6.93
N GLU A 98 -24.86 -15.93 -7.57
CA GLU A 98 -25.05 -15.91 -9.02
C GLU A 98 -25.71 -14.59 -9.45
N GLY A 99 -24.90 -13.55 -9.65
CA GLY A 99 -25.17 -12.42 -10.54
C GLY A 99 -26.44 -11.60 -10.27
N LEU A 100 -26.36 -10.65 -9.33
CA LEU A 100 -27.27 -9.49 -9.34
C LEU A 100 -26.77 -8.46 -10.37
N SER A 101 -27.37 -8.51 -11.56
CA SER A 101 -27.38 -7.43 -12.56
C SER A 101 -28.65 -6.58 -12.46
N GLU A 102 -28.52 -5.32 -12.87
CA GLU A 102 -29.55 -4.30 -13.20
C GLU A 102 -30.18 -3.40 -12.12
N GLY A 103 -29.90 -2.11 -12.29
CA GLY A 103 -30.57 -0.96 -11.65
C GLY A 103 -30.42 0.32 -12.47
N SER A 104 -30.91 0.31 -13.73
CA SER A 104 -31.17 1.42 -14.69
C SER A 104 -30.02 2.34 -15.17
N PRO A 105 -29.95 2.64 -16.50
CA PRO A 105 -29.04 3.63 -17.07
C PRO A 105 -29.74 4.99 -17.24
N THR A 106 -29.19 6.05 -16.65
CA THR A 106 -29.38 7.42 -17.18
C THR A 106 -28.12 8.25 -17.00
N GLU A 107 -27.58 8.67 -18.15
CA GLU A 107 -26.79 9.87 -18.42
C GLU A 107 -25.37 10.01 -17.82
N SER A 108 -24.43 9.45 -18.61
CA SER A 108 -23.31 10.16 -19.24
C SER A 108 -22.27 10.88 -18.36
N ARG A 109 -21.02 10.44 -18.56
CA ARG A 109 -19.75 11.12 -18.26
C ARG A 109 -19.13 10.88 -16.87
N ARG A 110 -18.88 9.61 -16.54
CA ARG A 110 -17.86 9.16 -15.54
C ARG A 110 -17.57 7.64 -15.66
N GLU A 111 -17.31 7.15 -16.87
CA GLU A 111 -17.34 5.71 -17.21
C GLU A 111 -16.14 4.85 -16.75
N PHE A 112 -15.33 5.29 -15.77
CA PHE A 112 -14.21 4.47 -15.25
C PHE A 112 -14.19 4.26 -13.72
N LEU A 113 -15.20 4.71 -12.96
CA LEU A 113 -15.18 4.65 -11.48
C LEU A 113 -16.25 3.74 -10.84
N HIS A 114 -17.08 3.06 -11.62
CA HIS A 114 -18.22 2.28 -11.07
C HIS A 114 -18.07 0.76 -11.07
N PHE A 115 -16.95 0.19 -11.55
CA PHE A 115 -16.75 -1.26 -11.58
C PHE A 115 -16.33 -1.91 -10.24
N THR A 116 -16.23 -1.16 -9.13
CA THR A 116 -15.55 -1.65 -7.90
C THR A 116 -16.44 -1.74 -6.65
N ARG A 117 -17.78 -1.80 -6.80
CA ARG A 117 -18.70 -1.96 -5.66
C ARG A 117 -19.55 -3.21 -5.75
N CYS A 118 -18.94 -4.35 -6.10
CA CYS A 118 -19.60 -5.64 -5.93
C CYS A 118 -19.71 -5.94 -4.43
N LYS A 119 -20.93 -5.98 -3.90
CA LYS A 119 -21.20 -6.44 -2.53
C LYS A 119 -21.08 -7.96 -2.52
N ILE A 120 -19.85 -8.47 -2.42
CA ILE A 120 -19.61 -9.89 -2.28
C ILE A 120 -19.99 -10.31 -0.86
N ARG A 121 -21.22 -10.80 -0.68
CA ARG A 121 -21.88 -11.03 0.62
C ARG A 121 -21.17 -12.02 1.54
N GLY A 122 -20.20 -12.79 1.02
CA GLY A 122 -19.37 -13.73 1.77
C GLY A 122 -17.94 -13.27 2.07
N ALA A 123 -17.44 -12.19 1.46
CA ALA A 123 -16.02 -11.82 1.49
C ALA A 123 -15.48 -11.51 2.90
N VAL A 124 -16.29 -10.87 3.74
CA VAL A 124 -15.92 -10.50 5.13
C VAL A 124 -15.65 -11.74 5.99
N HIS A 125 -16.31 -12.87 5.71
CA HIS A 125 -16.15 -14.11 6.47
C HIS A 125 -14.79 -14.79 6.25
N LEU A 126 -14.02 -14.37 5.25
CA LEU A 126 -12.66 -14.85 5.01
C LEU A 126 -11.61 -14.12 5.87
N LEU A 127 -11.95 -12.94 6.42
CA LEU A 127 -11.02 -12.11 7.19
C LEU A 127 -10.45 -12.80 8.44
N PRO A 128 -11.23 -13.55 9.25
CA PRO A 128 -10.68 -14.22 10.43
C PRO A 128 -9.60 -15.25 10.08
N LEU A 129 -9.74 -15.97 8.96
CA LEU A 129 -8.74 -16.94 8.50
C LEU A 129 -7.47 -16.24 8.03
N VAL A 130 -7.62 -15.18 7.24
CA VAL A 130 -6.49 -14.33 6.81
C VAL A 130 -5.77 -13.72 8.02
N GLU A 131 -6.53 -13.26 9.01
CA GLU A 131 -6.01 -12.69 10.24
C GLU A 131 -5.21 -13.71 11.08
N HIS A 132 -5.64 -14.97 11.10
CA HIS A 132 -4.92 -16.04 11.79
C HIS A 132 -3.52 -16.24 11.18
N HIS A 133 -3.42 -16.37 9.85
CA HIS A 133 -2.14 -16.61 9.17
C HIS A 133 -1.20 -15.39 9.24
N ILE A 134 -1.71 -14.18 9.03
CA ILE A 134 -0.93 -12.94 9.20
C ILE A 134 -0.50 -12.76 10.67
N GLY A 135 -1.37 -13.11 11.62
CA GLY A 135 -1.08 -13.10 13.05
C GLY A 135 0.03 -14.07 13.44
N ALA A 136 0.02 -15.30 12.91
CA ALA A 136 1.06 -16.30 13.14
C ALA A 136 2.44 -15.80 12.70
N TYR A 137 2.52 -15.12 11.55
CA TYR A 137 3.75 -14.46 11.10
C TYR A 137 4.20 -13.36 12.06
N CYS A 138 3.28 -12.48 12.50
CA CYS A 138 3.60 -11.42 13.45
C CYS A 138 4.14 -11.95 14.79
N GLN A 139 3.67 -13.11 15.23
CA GLN A 139 4.13 -13.75 16.46
C GLN A 139 5.50 -14.43 16.31
N ALA A 140 5.76 -15.06 15.16
CA ALA A 140 7.02 -15.75 14.89
C ALA A 140 8.17 -14.81 14.48
N ALA A 141 7.86 -13.69 13.83
CA ALA A 141 8.86 -12.72 13.34
C ALA A 141 9.83 -12.21 14.45
N PRO A 142 9.38 -11.68 15.60
CA PRO A 142 10.29 -11.14 16.62
C PRO A 142 11.11 -12.20 17.37
N LEU A 143 10.71 -13.48 17.36
CA LEU A 143 11.40 -14.55 18.07
C LEU A 143 12.71 -15.00 17.39
N ALA A 144 12.83 -14.78 16.09
CA ALA A 144 14.02 -15.18 15.35
C ALA A 144 15.20 -14.21 15.49
N ASP A 145 14.94 -12.92 15.72
CA ASP A 145 16.00 -11.90 15.82
C ASP A 145 16.69 -11.93 17.19
N LYS A 146 15.99 -12.41 18.25
CA LYS A 146 16.56 -12.57 19.59
C LYS A 146 17.54 -13.74 19.72
N SER A 147 17.46 -14.73 18.84
CA SER A 147 18.35 -15.91 18.91
C SER A 147 19.74 -15.66 18.28
N ALA A 148 19.93 -14.58 17.53
CA ALA A 148 21.19 -14.29 16.84
C ALA A 148 22.19 -13.48 17.70
N ASN A 149 21.71 -12.76 18.73
CA ASN A 149 22.54 -11.89 19.58
C ASN A 149 22.91 -12.49 20.96
N GLY A 150 22.77 -13.81 21.13
CA GLY A 150 23.23 -14.52 22.33
C GLY A 150 24.75 -14.70 22.34
N SER A 151 25.44 -13.78 23.01
CA SER A 151 26.89 -13.75 23.24
C SER A 151 27.51 -15.10 23.58
N CYS A 152 28.61 -15.42 22.88
CA CYS A 152 29.51 -16.56 23.11
C CYS A 152 30.12 -16.53 24.52
N GLY A 153 29.84 -17.56 25.31
CA GLY A 153 30.59 -17.92 26.52
C GLY A 153 31.29 -19.25 26.27
N ASN A 154 32.60 -19.20 26.08
CA ASN A 154 33.48 -20.32 25.79
C ASN A 154 33.21 -21.53 26.70
N HIS A 155 32.96 -22.72 26.15
CA HIS A 155 33.66 -23.96 26.48
C HIS A 155 33.37 -25.05 25.43
N SER A 156 34.43 -25.81 25.14
CA SER A 156 34.61 -26.84 24.12
C SER A 156 33.72 -28.08 24.29
N ALA A 157 33.09 -28.56 23.22
CA ALA A 157 33.41 -29.84 22.54
C ALA A 157 32.22 -30.38 21.71
N VAL A 158 32.51 -30.70 20.43
CA VAL A 158 31.73 -31.51 19.45
C VAL A 158 30.48 -30.87 18.81
N PRO A 159 30.46 -30.66 17.47
CA PRO A 159 29.21 -30.52 16.73
C PRO A 159 28.78 -31.89 16.20
N SER A 160 27.59 -32.34 16.60
CA SER A 160 26.88 -33.43 15.93
C SER A 160 25.39 -33.11 15.96
N SER A 161 24.96 -32.24 15.04
CA SER A 161 23.57 -32.19 14.56
C SER A 161 23.45 -31.22 13.38
N THR A 162 23.55 -31.73 12.15
CA THR A 162 23.28 -30.98 10.90
C THR A 162 21.78 -30.84 10.60
N ASN A 163 20.89 -31.38 11.44
CA ASN A 163 19.44 -31.46 11.16
C ASN A 163 18.56 -30.38 11.81
N THR A 164 19.12 -29.54 12.69
CA THR A 164 18.34 -28.56 13.48
C THR A 164 18.23 -27.18 12.80
N VAL A 165 19.05 -26.92 11.78
CA VAL A 165 19.07 -25.66 11.02
C VAL A 165 18.10 -25.74 9.84
N SER A 166 18.09 -26.85 9.08
CA SER A 166 17.15 -27.04 7.96
C SER A 166 15.69 -26.97 8.39
N SER A 167 15.30 -27.68 9.46
CA SER A 167 13.90 -27.67 9.91
C SER A 167 13.40 -26.27 10.27
N LYS A 168 14.22 -25.43 10.92
CA LYS A 168 13.84 -24.05 11.28
C LYS A 168 13.70 -23.13 10.07
N GLU A 169 14.56 -23.28 9.07
CA GLU A 169 14.48 -22.54 7.81
C GLU A 169 13.26 -22.97 6.98
N ASP A 170 12.96 -24.27 6.94
CA ASP A 170 11.79 -24.83 6.27
C ASP A 170 10.48 -24.34 6.92
N PHE A 171 10.41 -24.29 8.26
CA PHE A 171 9.27 -23.70 8.98
C PHE A 171 9.11 -22.21 8.67
N ARG A 172 10.19 -21.44 8.56
CA ARG A 172 10.13 -20.01 8.22
C ARG A 172 9.64 -19.77 6.81
N LEU A 173 10.18 -20.50 5.82
CA LEU A 173 9.76 -20.41 4.42
C LEU A 173 8.28 -20.77 4.27
N SER A 174 7.82 -21.82 4.95
CA SER A 174 6.39 -22.19 4.93
C SER A 174 5.48 -21.12 5.55
N LEU A 175 5.95 -20.43 6.60
CA LEU A 175 5.23 -19.34 7.23
C LEU A 175 5.20 -18.09 6.34
N GLU A 176 6.30 -17.80 5.65
CA GLU A 176 6.40 -16.71 4.68
C GLU A 176 5.47 -16.95 3.47
N GLU A 177 5.45 -18.18 2.93
CA GLU A 177 4.57 -18.57 1.83
C GLU A 177 3.08 -18.45 2.21
N THR A 178 2.69 -18.98 3.37
CA THR A 178 1.31 -18.87 3.86
C THR A 178 0.90 -17.42 4.12
N THR A 179 1.83 -16.57 4.57
CA THR A 179 1.61 -15.13 4.73
C THR A 179 1.43 -14.43 3.39
N LEU A 180 2.26 -14.75 2.39
CA LEU A 180 2.14 -14.21 1.04
C LEU A 180 0.80 -14.56 0.39
N ILE A 181 0.37 -15.81 0.53
CA ILE A 181 -0.95 -16.25 0.05
C ILE A 181 -2.06 -15.48 0.75
N SER A 182 -1.97 -15.34 2.08
CA SER A 182 -2.96 -14.60 2.88
C SER A 182 -3.04 -13.12 2.50
N LEU A 183 -1.89 -12.47 2.26
CA LEU A 183 -1.82 -11.10 1.74
C LEU A 183 -2.38 -10.99 0.32
N GLY A 184 -2.11 -11.98 -0.54
CA GLY A 184 -2.67 -12.05 -1.88
C GLY A 184 -4.20 -12.16 -1.87
N ILE A 185 -4.75 -13.03 -1.03
CA ILE A 185 -6.20 -13.14 -0.81
C ILE A 185 -6.76 -11.82 -0.31
N LEU A 186 -6.12 -11.20 0.69
CA LEU A 186 -6.53 -9.90 1.22
C LEU A 186 -6.53 -8.79 0.16
N TYR A 187 -5.55 -8.80 -0.75
CA TYR A 187 -5.51 -7.88 -1.89
C TYR A 187 -6.75 -8.03 -2.78
N TYR A 188 -7.13 -9.25 -3.15
CA TYR A 188 -8.32 -9.49 -3.97
C TYR A 188 -9.62 -9.17 -3.22
N LEU A 189 -9.70 -9.48 -1.93
CA LEU A 189 -10.86 -9.12 -1.11
C LEU A 189 -11.03 -7.60 -1.03
N ALA A 190 -9.94 -6.86 -0.77
CA ALA A 190 -9.95 -5.40 -0.79
C ALA A 190 -10.25 -4.83 -2.19
N PHE A 191 -9.82 -5.51 -3.24
CA PHE A 191 -10.07 -5.12 -4.63
C PHE A 191 -11.56 -5.19 -4.98
N TYR A 192 -12.23 -6.29 -4.64
CA TYR A 192 -13.58 -6.58 -5.12
C TYR A 192 -14.71 -6.25 -4.14
N SER A 193 -14.45 -6.19 -2.83
CA SER A 193 -15.47 -5.98 -1.81
C SER A 193 -15.22 -4.71 -1.00
N TRP A 194 -16.13 -3.74 -1.12
CA TRP A 194 -16.09 -2.53 -0.29
C TRP A 194 -16.37 -2.84 1.19
N ASP A 195 -17.22 -3.82 1.49
CA ASP A 195 -17.55 -4.20 2.87
C ASP A 195 -16.31 -4.69 3.62
N VAL A 196 -15.37 -5.34 2.93
CA VAL A 196 -14.05 -5.71 3.47
C VAL A 196 -13.23 -4.47 3.80
N VAL A 197 -13.15 -3.50 2.88
CA VAL A 197 -12.42 -2.23 3.10
C VAL A 197 -13.00 -1.48 4.31
N HIS A 198 -14.33 -1.39 4.38
CA HIS A 198 -15.03 -0.74 5.49
C HIS A 198 -14.78 -1.47 6.82
N THR A 199 -14.88 -2.80 6.85
CA THR A 199 -14.67 -3.60 8.07
C THR A 199 -13.23 -3.47 8.59
N LEU A 200 -12.24 -3.51 7.70
CA LEU A 200 -10.83 -3.41 8.05
C LEU A 200 -10.45 -2.05 8.63
N LEU A 201 -11.00 -0.97 8.06
CA LEU A 201 -10.67 0.40 8.45
C LEU A 201 -11.57 0.92 9.60
N SER A 202 -12.83 0.51 9.69
CA SER A 202 -13.78 1.00 10.71
C SER A 202 -13.58 0.36 12.09
N ALA A 203 -13.02 -0.85 12.15
CA ALA A 203 -12.66 -1.53 13.41
C ALA A 203 -11.64 -0.73 14.27
N GLU A 204 -11.05 0.33 13.71
CA GLU A 204 -10.15 1.26 14.41
C GLU A 204 -10.88 2.44 15.05
N VAL A 205 -12.04 2.83 14.51
CA VAL A 205 -12.83 4.00 14.96
C VAL A 205 -13.65 3.69 16.22
N GLU A 206 -14.17 2.47 16.35
CA GLU A 206 -14.99 2.08 17.52
C GLU A 206 -14.16 1.95 18.82
N LYS A 207 -12.84 1.90 18.74
CA LYS A 207 -11.95 1.83 19.91
C LYS A 207 -11.42 3.16 20.40
N SER A 208 -11.46 4.21 19.58
CA SER A 208 -11.00 5.54 19.96
C SER A 208 -12.11 6.40 20.59
N SER A 209 -13.38 6.02 20.47
CA SER A 209 -14.52 6.74 21.06
C SER A 209 -14.90 6.27 22.47
N ALA A 210 -14.33 5.19 23.00
CA ALA A 210 -14.62 4.70 24.35
C ALA A 210 -13.74 5.32 25.46
N ALA A 211 -12.89 6.30 25.12
CA ALA A 211 -11.99 6.97 26.05
C ALA A 211 -12.08 8.49 25.88
N GLY A 212 -13.11 9.10 26.46
CA GLY A 212 -13.14 10.54 26.62
C GLY A 212 -14.55 11.11 26.66
N ASP A 213 -15.17 11.09 27.85
CA ASP A 213 -16.02 12.18 28.30
C ASP A 213 -16.24 12.05 29.81
N GLU A 214 -15.37 12.69 30.58
CA GLU A 214 -15.70 13.32 31.86
C GLU A 214 -14.48 14.15 32.33
N GLN A 215 -14.50 15.44 32.04
CA GLN A 215 -13.98 16.44 32.98
C GLN A 215 -14.54 17.82 32.63
N VAL A 216 -15.57 18.18 33.38
CA VAL A 216 -16.09 19.55 33.50
C VAL A 216 -14.99 20.42 34.10
N SER A 217 -14.66 21.48 33.36
CA SER A 217 -13.82 22.58 33.79
C SER A 217 -14.50 23.42 34.89
N THR A 218 -13.77 23.70 35.97
CA THR A 218 -13.45 25.05 36.49
C THR A 218 -13.27 25.01 38.01
N MET A 219 -12.10 25.44 38.47
CA MET A 219 -11.86 25.75 39.87
C MET A 219 -11.13 27.09 39.91
N ASP A 220 -11.73 28.11 40.54
CA ASP A 220 -10.96 29.16 41.20
C ASP A 220 -11.77 29.87 42.31
N LYS A 221 -11.23 29.71 43.53
CA LYS A 221 -11.12 30.62 44.69
C LYS A 221 -12.32 31.20 45.47
N ASN A 222 -12.21 30.88 46.77
CA ASN A 222 -12.44 31.68 47.99
C ASN A 222 -13.87 32.01 48.45
N GLY A 223 -14.21 31.51 49.63
CA GLY A 223 -15.34 31.98 50.44
C GLY A 223 -15.55 31.12 51.69
N SER A 224 -15.20 31.67 52.85
CA SER A 224 -15.41 31.18 54.21
C SER A 224 -16.85 30.69 54.51
N CYS A 225 -17.01 29.70 55.41
CA CYS A 225 -17.72 29.79 56.71
C CYS A 225 -18.27 28.42 57.20
N ASP A 226 -17.88 28.07 58.43
CA ASP A 226 -18.67 27.50 59.54
C ASP A 226 -19.37 26.12 59.49
N ASN A 227 -18.86 25.28 60.41
CA ASN A 227 -19.53 24.58 61.52
C ASN A 227 -20.37 23.30 61.32
N GLN A 228 -20.00 22.33 62.18
CA GLN A 228 -20.83 21.36 62.91
C GLN A 228 -21.12 20.01 62.20
N CYS A 229 -20.46 18.91 62.62
CA CYS A 229 -20.93 17.85 63.55
C CYS A 229 -22.12 17.04 62.97
N ASP A 230 -22.18 15.71 62.95
CA ASP A 230 -21.97 14.79 64.06
C ASP A 230 -21.93 13.32 63.60
N ASN A 231 -21.38 12.48 64.47
CA ASN A 231 -21.28 11.01 64.39
C ASN A 231 -22.66 10.29 64.43
N LYS A 232 -22.73 9.06 63.90
CA LYS A 232 -22.96 7.82 64.68
C LYS A 232 -23.24 6.56 63.82
N GLU A 233 -22.50 5.50 64.13
CA GLU A 233 -22.84 4.10 63.92
C GLU A 233 -24.10 3.70 64.74
N ASP A 234 -24.89 2.73 64.26
CA ASP A 234 -25.10 1.44 64.96
C ASP A 234 -26.20 0.52 64.34
N THR A 235 -25.76 -0.69 63.96
CA THR A 235 -26.24 -2.00 64.47
C THR A 235 -27.62 -2.64 64.08
N ARG A 236 -27.50 -3.83 63.40
CA ARG A 236 -28.36 -5.08 63.40
C ARG A 236 -29.72 -5.07 62.65
N ALA A 237 -30.26 -6.14 62.02
CA ALA A 237 -29.86 -7.52 61.69
C ALA A 237 -30.93 -8.19 60.77
N HIS A 238 -30.56 -9.30 60.09
CA HIS A 238 -31.38 -10.34 59.41
C HIS A 238 -32.01 -10.02 58.03
N GLY A 239 -31.90 -10.83 56.97
CA GLY A 239 -31.25 -12.14 56.74
C GLY A 239 -31.39 -12.63 55.27
N GLY A 240 -30.65 -13.68 54.90
CA GLY A 240 -30.84 -14.48 53.66
C GLY A 240 -29.60 -14.66 52.75
N LEU A 241 -28.99 -15.85 52.76
CA LEU A 241 -27.89 -16.35 51.88
C LEU A 241 -28.46 -16.98 50.57
N PRO A 242 -27.65 -17.48 49.58
CA PRO A 242 -26.25 -17.17 49.18
C PRO A 242 -26.05 -17.07 47.64
N VAL A 243 -25.11 -16.27 47.12
CA VAL A 243 -24.41 -16.57 45.85
C VAL A 243 -22.94 -16.15 45.93
N ALA A 244 -22.09 -17.01 45.38
CA ALA A 244 -20.64 -17.13 45.47
C ALA A 244 -19.86 -16.03 44.69
N PRO A 245 -18.52 -15.96 44.83
CA PRO A 245 -17.71 -14.78 44.52
C PRO A 245 -17.34 -14.72 43.04
N GLU A 246 -17.56 -13.56 42.41
CA GLU A 246 -16.92 -13.22 41.13
C GLU A 246 -15.82 -12.18 41.39
N ASP A 247 -14.64 -12.71 41.72
CA ASP A 247 -13.42 -12.17 41.12
C ASP A 247 -13.33 -12.77 39.71
N THR A 248 -13.32 -11.95 38.67
CA THR A 248 -12.28 -12.07 37.65
C THR A 248 -12.16 -10.79 36.83
N PRO A 249 -10.92 -10.43 36.45
CA PRO A 249 -10.57 -9.12 35.97
C PRO A 249 -10.97 -8.94 34.50
N ASN A 250 -11.29 -7.70 34.17
CA ASN A 250 -11.36 -7.14 32.83
C ASN A 250 -10.23 -7.66 31.94
N ASN A 251 -10.53 -8.69 31.13
CA ASN A 251 -9.63 -9.23 30.11
C ASN A 251 -10.12 -8.87 28.71
N SER A 252 -10.56 -7.62 28.54
CA SER A 252 -10.88 -7.00 27.25
C SER A 252 -9.62 -6.43 26.55
N GLN A 253 -8.45 -6.98 26.89
CA GLN A 253 -7.16 -6.56 26.35
C GLN A 253 -6.86 -7.29 25.03
N ALA A 254 -6.84 -6.50 23.94
CA ALA A 254 -6.24 -6.79 22.63
C ALA A 254 -7.02 -7.61 21.58
N GLN A 255 -8.22 -7.17 21.18
CA GLN A 255 -8.63 -7.35 19.78
C GLN A 255 -7.77 -6.44 18.87
N CYS A 256 -6.64 -6.94 18.36
CA CYS A 256 -5.83 -6.23 17.37
C CYS A 256 -6.49 -6.36 15.99
N SER A 257 -7.02 -5.26 15.44
CA SER A 257 -7.60 -5.26 14.09
C SER A 257 -6.59 -5.80 13.06
N LEU A 258 -7.08 -6.56 12.07
CA LEU A 258 -6.29 -7.10 10.96
C LEU A 258 -5.44 -6.01 10.26
N PHE A 259 -5.95 -4.78 10.19
CA PHE A 259 -5.19 -3.62 9.70
C PHE A 259 -3.92 -3.34 10.52
N LYS A 260 -3.99 -3.35 11.86
CA LYS A 260 -2.81 -3.17 12.72
C LYS A 260 -1.78 -4.29 12.54
N LYS A 261 -2.25 -5.53 12.39
CA LYS A 261 -1.38 -6.68 12.08
C LYS A 261 -0.71 -6.50 10.71
N LEU A 262 -1.42 -6.00 9.71
CA LEU A 262 -0.84 -5.67 8.39
C LEU A 262 0.27 -4.61 8.51
N LEU A 263 0.05 -3.54 9.28
CA LEU A 263 1.08 -2.53 9.56
C LEU A 263 2.29 -3.13 10.28
N GLN A 264 2.06 -4.09 11.17
CA GLN A 264 3.11 -4.81 11.89
C GLN A 264 3.94 -5.70 10.95
N VAL A 265 3.30 -6.43 10.02
CA VAL A 265 4.00 -7.20 8.97
C VAL A 265 4.84 -6.27 8.08
N LEU A 266 4.29 -5.12 7.71
CA LEU A 266 5.03 -4.11 6.94
C LEU A 266 6.27 -3.63 7.71
N ALA A 267 6.13 -3.34 9.01
CA ALA A 267 7.25 -2.91 9.85
C ALA A 267 8.35 -3.98 9.95
N PHE A 268 7.99 -5.24 10.16
CA PHE A 268 8.95 -6.33 10.26
C PHE A 268 9.66 -6.61 8.94
N SER A 269 8.93 -6.58 7.82
CA SER A 269 9.52 -6.79 6.50
C SER A 269 10.44 -5.63 6.08
N ALA A 270 10.07 -4.39 6.41
CA ALA A 270 10.93 -3.22 6.17
C ALA A 270 12.23 -3.25 6.99
N ALA A 271 12.20 -3.82 8.20
CA ALA A 271 13.39 -3.94 9.06
C ALA A 271 14.36 -5.07 8.63
N ARG A 272 13.85 -6.11 7.97
CA ARG A 272 14.61 -7.31 7.57
C ARG A 272 15.28 -7.21 6.19
N GLY A 273 14.99 -6.15 5.44
CA GLY A 273 15.59 -5.92 4.12
C GLY A 273 15.26 -7.04 3.12
N SER A 274 16.25 -7.35 2.26
CA SER A 274 16.09 -8.14 1.03
C SER A 274 15.48 -9.54 1.18
N GLN A 275 15.57 -10.15 2.37
CA GLN A 275 15.02 -11.49 2.61
C GLN A 275 13.48 -11.51 2.56
N THR A 276 12.83 -10.38 2.83
CA THR A 276 11.36 -10.29 2.93
C THR A 276 10.75 -9.35 1.90
N ASP A 277 11.47 -9.06 0.81
CA ASP A 277 11.03 -8.13 -0.23
C ASP A 277 9.67 -8.51 -0.86
N SER A 278 9.40 -9.81 -0.99
CA SER A 278 8.12 -10.31 -1.51
C SER A 278 6.96 -9.95 -0.57
N ILE A 279 7.16 -10.12 0.75
CA ILE A 279 6.17 -9.81 1.79
C ILE A 279 5.99 -8.31 1.91
N LEU A 280 7.09 -7.54 1.86
CA LEU A 280 7.06 -6.07 1.86
C LEU A 280 6.21 -5.57 0.67
N ASN A 281 6.52 -6.03 -0.54
CA ASN A 281 5.81 -5.64 -1.75
C ASN A 281 4.32 -6.04 -1.70
N GLN A 282 3.98 -7.25 -1.25
CA GLN A 282 2.58 -7.67 -1.14
C GLN A 282 1.83 -6.87 -0.07
N SER A 283 2.46 -6.59 1.07
CA SER A 283 1.86 -5.76 2.13
C SER A 283 1.58 -4.34 1.61
N LEU A 284 2.53 -3.74 0.89
CA LEU A 284 2.33 -2.43 0.26
C LEU A 284 1.23 -2.47 -0.82
N LYS A 285 1.15 -3.52 -1.64
CA LYS A 285 0.06 -3.68 -2.64
C LYS A 285 -1.31 -3.71 -1.97
N VAL A 286 -1.45 -4.45 -0.87
CA VAL A 286 -2.70 -4.50 -0.09
C VAL A 286 -3.03 -3.10 0.44
N LEU A 287 -2.08 -2.39 1.05
CA LEU A 287 -2.30 -1.05 1.60
C LEU A 287 -2.67 -0.02 0.52
N VAL A 288 -1.98 -0.03 -0.62
CA VAL A 288 -2.34 0.80 -1.79
C VAL A 288 -3.78 0.50 -2.20
N LYS A 289 -4.16 -0.77 -2.27
CA LYS A 289 -5.50 -1.14 -2.74
C LYS A 289 -6.60 -0.79 -1.74
N LEU A 290 -6.34 -0.96 -0.45
CA LEU A 290 -7.21 -0.50 0.63
C LEU A 290 -7.41 1.01 0.55
N ALA A 291 -6.34 1.78 0.36
CA ALA A 291 -6.43 3.23 0.24
C ALA A 291 -7.20 3.65 -1.03
N GLU A 292 -6.90 3.05 -2.19
CA GLU A 292 -7.57 3.36 -3.47
C GLU A 292 -9.09 3.14 -3.41
N ASN A 293 -9.52 2.11 -2.67
CA ASN A 293 -10.93 1.72 -2.58
C ASN A 293 -11.65 2.31 -1.34
N SER A 294 -10.96 3.10 -0.52
CA SER A 294 -11.51 3.72 0.68
C SER A 294 -12.23 5.05 0.41
N THR A 295 -13.13 5.45 1.32
CA THR A 295 -13.73 6.79 1.31
C THR A 295 -12.78 7.80 1.94
N MET A 296 -13.00 9.09 1.67
CA MET A 296 -12.15 10.17 2.22
C MET A 296 -12.07 10.15 3.75
N ASP A 297 -13.15 9.75 4.44
CA ASP A 297 -13.19 9.66 5.90
C ASP A 297 -12.33 8.50 6.44
N LEU A 298 -12.34 7.35 5.76
CA LEU A 298 -11.57 6.17 6.16
C LEU A 298 -10.07 6.32 5.88
N LEU A 299 -9.67 7.21 4.96
CA LEU A 299 -8.26 7.52 4.70
C LEU A 299 -7.55 8.06 5.96
N MET A 300 -8.27 8.72 6.87
CA MET A 300 -7.69 9.24 8.11
C MET A 300 -7.08 8.15 9.00
N ASN A 301 -7.52 6.90 8.88
CA ASN A 301 -6.96 5.78 9.64
C ASN A 301 -5.50 5.47 9.25
N PHE A 302 -5.03 5.95 8.09
CA PHE A 302 -3.63 5.84 7.67
C PHE A 302 -2.71 6.90 8.32
N GLN A 303 -3.22 7.81 9.15
CA GLN A 303 -2.43 8.83 9.84
C GLN A 303 -1.26 8.24 10.65
N HIS A 304 -1.48 7.12 11.33
CA HIS A 304 -0.42 6.45 12.11
C HIS A 304 0.69 5.90 11.22
N LEU A 305 0.37 5.44 10.01
CA LEU A 305 1.36 4.97 9.05
C LEU A 305 2.26 6.11 8.55
N LEU A 306 1.68 7.28 8.25
CA LEU A 306 2.45 8.48 7.87
C LEU A 306 3.33 9.02 9.00
N SER A 307 2.87 8.88 10.24
CA SER A 307 3.63 9.29 11.43
C SER A 307 4.72 8.28 11.82
N SER A 308 4.71 7.08 11.23
CA SER A 308 5.66 6.01 11.53
C SER A 308 6.93 6.09 10.68
N ARG A 309 8.02 5.51 11.18
CA ARG A 309 9.27 5.37 10.40
C ARG A 309 9.20 4.31 9.29
N ILE A 310 8.12 3.53 9.22
CA ILE A 310 8.02 2.37 8.34
C ILE A 310 8.12 2.77 6.86
N LEU A 311 7.42 3.85 6.46
CA LEU A 311 7.47 4.34 5.09
C LEU A 311 8.81 4.96 4.71
N LEU A 312 9.54 5.53 5.68
CA LEU A 312 10.90 6.02 5.43
C LEU A 312 11.85 4.86 5.13
N CYS A 313 11.73 3.74 5.86
CA CYS A 313 12.49 2.54 5.56
C CYS A 313 12.22 2.02 4.14
N CYS A 314 11.00 2.21 3.62
CA CYS A 314 10.62 1.85 2.25
C CYS A 314 11.20 2.79 1.16
N LEU A 315 11.83 3.91 1.56
CA LEU A 315 12.47 4.90 0.68
C LEU A 315 14.00 4.97 0.91
N CYS A 316 14.58 3.98 1.58
CA CYS A 316 16.02 3.87 1.79
C CYS A 316 16.74 3.31 0.55
N PRO A 317 18.04 3.58 0.37
CA PRO A 317 18.81 3.10 -0.79
C PRO A 317 18.87 1.57 -0.92
N GLU A 318 18.73 0.84 0.19
CA GLU A 318 18.71 -0.63 0.21
C GLU A 318 17.39 -1.23 -0.29
N THR A 319 16.36 -0.40 -0.53
CA THR A 319 15.05 -0.90 -0.96
C THR A 319 14.96 -1.08 -2.46
N PRO A 320 14.32 -2.16 -2.93
CA PRO A 320 14.13 -2.37 -4.36
C PRO A 320 13.07 -1.40 -4.92
N LEU A 321 13.24 -0.99 -6.17
CA LEU A 321 12.38 0.01 -6.83
C LEU A 321 10.87 -0.29 -6.75
N PRO A 322 10.38 -1.54 -6.88
CA PRO A 322 8.95 -1.83 -6.76
C PRO A 322 8.35 -1.43 -5.42
N ALA A 323 9.09 -1.57 -4.31
CA ALA A 323 8.62 -1.21 -2.98
C ALA A 323 8.53 0.33 -2.83
N ALA A 324 9.55 1.05 -3.31
CA ALA A 324 9.52 2.52 -3.34
C ALA A 324 8.36 3.03 -4.22
N LEU A 325 8.12 2.42 -5.39
CA LEU A 325 7.00 2.77 -6.27
C LEU A 325 5.63 2.58 -5.60
N LEU A 326 5.42 1.45 -4.94
CA LEU A 326 4.16 1.20 -4.22
C LEU A 326 3.98 2.18 -3.05
N THR A 327 5.06 2.54 -2.37
CA THR A 327 5.06 3.55 -1.32
C THR A 327 4.62 4.91 -1.87
N VAL A 328 5.22 5.37 -2.97
CA VAL A 328 4.84 6.65 -3.60
C VAL A 328 3.40 6.62 -4.11
N ARG A 329 2.94 5.49 -4.66
CA ARG A 329 1.55 5.32 -5.08
C ARG A 329 0.59 5.42 -3.89
N LEU A 330 0.93 4.80 -2.76
CA LEU A 330 0.17 4.94 -1.51
C LEU A 330 0.12 6.40 -1.06
N LEU A 331 1.27 7.07 -0.97
CA LEU A 331 1.36 8.49 -0.60
C LEU A 331 0.52 9.36 -1.53
N SER A 332 0.54 9.08 -2.84
CA SER A 332 -0.25 9.79 -3.84
C SER A 332 -1.75 9.67 -3.57
N VAL A 333 -2.23 8.49 -3.17
CA VAL A 333 -3.64 8.28 -2.79
C VAL A 333 -3.97 9.02 -1.50
N LEU A 334 -3.11 8.91 -0.47
CA LEU A 334 -3.30 9.61 0.81
C LEU A 334 -3.28 11.14 0.66
N ALA A 335 -2.53 11.66 -0.32
CA ALA A 335 -2.46 13.10 -0.63
C ALA A 335 -3.78 13.70 -1.15
N GLN A 336 -4.83 12.90 -1.35
CA GLN A 336 -6.18 13.41 -1.60
C GLN A 336 -6.80 14.07 -0.36
N HIS A 337 -6.35 13.70 0.84
CA HIS A 337 -6.84 14.27 2.08
C HIS A 337 -5.90 15.35 2.63
N HIS A 338 -6.38 16.59 2.74
CA HIS A 338 -5.58 17.76 3.10
C HIS A 338 -4.84 17.63 4.45
N LYS A 339 -5.43 16.98 5.47
CA LYS A 339 -4.75 16.75 6.77
C LYS A 339 -3.57 15.78 6.66
N LEU A 340 -3.65 14.79 5.78
CA LEU A 340 -2.59 13.81 5.58
C LEU A 340 -1.44 14.40 4.77
N VAL A 341 -1.74 15.28 3.81
CA VAL A 341 -0.73 16.03 3.05
C VAL A 341 0.19 16.80 4.00
N ALA A 342 -0.35 17.45 5.02
CA ALA A 342 0.43 18.19 6.02
C ALA A 342 1.44 17.31 6.80
N GLN A 343 1.24 16.00 6.86
CA GLN A 343 2.11 15.05 7.56
C GLN A 343 3.25 14.50 6.69
N LEU A 344 3.21 14.73 5.38
CA LEU A 344 4.26 14.27 4.45
C LEU A 344 5.58 15.03 4.64
N CYS A 345 5.50 16.28 5.11
CA CYS A 345 6.65 17.09 5.49
C CYS A 345 6.74 17.14 7.02
N SER A 346 7.56 16.26 7.61
CA SER A 346 8.00 16.44 8.99
C SER A 346 9.20 17.39 8.98
N ARG A 347 9.19 18.39 9.87
CA ARG A 347 10.24 19.41 9.99
C ARG A 347 11.54 18.84 10.62
N SER A 348 11.96 17.66 10.18
CA SER A 348 13.06 16.88 10.74
C SER A 348 13.81 16.12 9.65
N ASP A 349 15.00 15.61 9.98
CA ASP A 349 15.88 14.81 9.09
C ASP A 349 15.21 13.53 8.57
N THR A 350 14.06 13.17 9.12
CA THR A 350 13.24 12.01 8.76
C THR A 350 12.04 12.41 7.89
N CYS A 351 12.19 13.42 7.05
CA CYS A 351 11.12 13.89 6.18
C CYS A 351 10.87 12.92 5.01
N LEU A 352 9.61 12.46 4.84
CA LEU A 352 9.21 11.52 3.80
C LEU A 352 9.43 12.08 2.39
N LEU A 353 9.10 13.37 2.18
CA LEU A 353 9.31 14.03 0.89
C LEU A 353 10.80 14.17 0.56
N LEU A 354 11.62 14.53 1.53
CA LEU A 354 13.07 14.64 1.32
C LEU A 354 13.69 13.27 1.01
N ALA A 355 13.31 12.22 1.75
CA ALA A 355 13.74 10.86 1.47
C ALA A 355 13.36 10.42 0.04
N LEU A 356 12.15 10.77 -0.41
CA LEU A 356 11.70 10.51 -1.78
C LEU A 356 12.56 11.23 -2.84
N TYR A 357 12.84 12.52 -2.62
CA TYR A 357 13.67 13.32 -3.52
C TYR A 357 15.09 12.76 -3.64
N VAL A 358 15.69 12.40 -2.51
CA VAL A 358 17.01 11.75 -2.46
C VAL A 358 16.97 10.40 -3.20
N TYR A 359 15.95 9.58 -2.98
CA TYR A 359 15.83 8.27 -3.64
C TYR A 359 15.74 8.38 -5.17
N ILE A 360 14.94 9.32 -5.69
CA ILE A 360 14.74 9.51 -7.14
C ILE A 360 15.99 10.09 -7.82
N THR A 361 16.64 11.05 -7.17
CA THR A 361 17.84 11.69 -7.72
C THR A 361 19.02 10.72 -7.73
N SER A 362 19.23 9.95 -6.64
CA SER A 362 20.31 8.98 -6.50
C SER A 362 20.15 7.70 -7.32
N ARG A 363 18.93 7.27 -7.63
CA ARG A 363 18.61 6.00 -8.32
C ARG A 363 19.44 4.81 -7.82
N PRO A 364 19.28 4.40 -6.55
CA PRO A 364 20.13 3.38 -5.94
C PRO A 364 19.97 2.00 -6.59
N ASP A 365 18.74 1.64 -7.00
CA ASP A 365 18.43 0.37 -7.65
C ASP A 365 18.84 0.38 -9.14
N LYS A 366 20.08 -0.06 -9.38
CA LYS A 366 20.66 -0.21 -10.72
C LYS A 366 20.11 -1.42 -11.49
N SER A 367 19.41 -2.35 -10.82
CA SER A 367 18.87 -3.56 -11.44
C SER A 367 17.52 -3.34 -12.11
N ALA A 368 16.81 -2.30 -11.69
CA ALA A 368 15.47 -2.01 -12.17
C ALA A 368 15.42 -1.47 -13.60
N SER A 369 14.34 -1.81 -14.31
CA SER A 369 14.11 -1.38 -15.69
C SER A 369 13.82 0.13 -15.78
N GLU A 370 14.20 0.72 -16.92
CA GLU A 370 13.93 2.13 -17.20
C GLU A 370 12.43 2.47 -17.25
N THR A 371 11.57 1.48 -17.54
CA THR A 371 10.11 1.65 -17.54
C THR A 371 9.55 1.81 -16.12
N LEU A 372 10.06 1.04 -15.15
CA LEU A 372 9.65 1.15 -13.75
C LEU A 372 10.12 2.47 -13.14
N TRP A 373 11.30 2.93 -13.53
CA TRP A 373 11.79 4.24 -13.10
C TRP A 373 10.97 5.40 -13.67
N LEU A 374 10.57 5.33 -14.94
CA LEU A 374 9.63 6.31 -15.51
C LEU A 374 8.29 6.29 -14.75
N GLN A 375 7.82 5.10 -14.35
CA GLN A 375 6.58 4.99 -13.57
C GLN A 375 6.70 5.64 -12.18
N LEU A 376 7.83 5.46 -11.49
CA LEU A 376 8.09 6.14 -10.22
C LEU A 376 8.09 7.67 -10.39
N GLU A 377 8.78 8.14 -11.42
CA GLU A 377 8.85 9.57 -11.75
C GLU A 377 7.46 10.14 -12.05
N GLN A 378 6.63 9.43 -12.81
CA GLN A 378 5.22 9.80 -13.07
C GLN A 378 4.36 9.82 -11.81
N GLU A 379 4.45 8.81 -10.94
CA GLU A 379 3.72 8.79 -9.67
C GLU A 379 4.17 9.91 -8.73
N THR A 380 5.46 10.27 -8.76
CA THR A 380 6.00 11.38 -7.98
C THR A 380 5.43 12.71 -8.45
N VAL A 381 5.44 12.99 -9.76
CA VAL A 381 4.82 14.19 -10.31
C VAL A 381 3.33 14.24 -9.95
N ARG A 382 2.63 13.09 -9.99
CA ARG A 382 1.22 12.99 -9.57
C ARG A 382 1.02 13.31 -8.09
N LEU A 383 1.86 12.74 -7.21
CA LEU A 383 1.85 13.02 -5.77
C LEU A 383 2.06 14.52 -5.52
N LEU A 384 3.10 15.12 -6.10
CA LEU A 384 3.42 16.53 -5.93
C LEU A 384 2.31 17.43 -6.46
N THR A 385 1.74 17.10 -7.62
CA THR A 385 0.58 17.82 -8.19
C THR A 385 -0.62 17.79 -7.25
N ARG A 386 -0.87 16.67 -6.56
CA ARG A 386 -1.93 16.58 -5.54
C ARG A 386 -1.61 17.42 -4.31
N CYS A 387 -0.37 17.37 -3.82
CA CYS A 387 0.08 18.23 -2.70
C CYS A 387 -0.09 19.72 -3.01
N MET A 388 0.17 20.11 -4.26
CA MET A 388 0.08 21.50 -4.73
C MET A 388 -1.35 22.00 -4.90
N ARG A 389 -2.35 21.12 -5.00
CA ARG A 389 -3.78 21.50 -5.06
C ARG A 389 -4.35 21.84 -3.69
N CYS A 390 -3.65 21.52 -2.61
CA CYS A 390 -4.08 21.88 -1.26
C CYS A 390 -3.91 23.39 -0.99
N PRO A 391 -4.83 24.02 -0.23
CA PRO A 391 -4.76 25.45 0.08
C PRO A 391 -3.50 25.81 0.89
N THR A 392 -2.98 24.87 1.68
CA THR A 392 -1.68 24.94 2.36
C THR A 392 -0.80 23.80 1.84
N PRO A 393 0.03 24.02 0.80
CA PRO A 393 0.87 22.97 0.25
C PRO A 393 1.94 22.60 1.28
N ALA A 394 1.98 21.33 1.70
CA ALA A 394 3.02 20.81 2.60
C ALA A 394 4.45 21.02 2.05
N VAL A 395 4.57 21.05 0.72
CA VAL A 395 5.81 21.28 -0.04
C VAL A 395 6.23 22.76 -0.02
N LEU A 396 5.33 23.69 0.30
CA LEU A 396 5.56 25.14 0.22
C LEU A 396 5.30 25.89 1.54
N LEU A 397 5.15 25.19 2.67
CA LEU A 397 4.95 25.83 3.98
C LEU A 397 6.17 26.72 4.35
N PRO A 398 6.05 28.05 4.33
CA PRO A 398 7.15 28.95 4.68
C PRO A 398 7.25 28.99 6.21
N GLY A 399 8.42 28.67 6.76
CA GLY A 399 8.66 28.71 8.22
C GLY A 399 8.95 27.36 8.88
N SER A 400 9.49 26.40 8.13
CA SER A 400 9.96 25.12 8.66
C SER A 400 11.35 24.81 8.16
N ASP A 401 12.23 24.33 9.03
CA ASP A 401 13.62 23.95 8.73
C ASP A 401 13.78 22.77 7.73
N CYS A 402 12.71 22.33 7.03
CA CYS A 402 12.83 21.34 5.96
C CYS A 402 13.33 21.98 4.65
N GLN A 403 14.32 21.37 4.02
CA GLN A 403 14.82 21.72 2.67
C GLN A 403 13.93 21.20 1.52
N CYS A 404 12.71 20.78 1.84
CA CYS A 404 11.76 20.17 0.91
C CYS A 404 11.49 21.05 -0.32
N HIS A 405 11.41 22.36 -0.13
CA HIS A 405 11.09 23.36 -1.16
C HIS A 405 12.22 23.55 -2.17
N LEU A 406 13.47 23.53 -1.69
CA LEU A 406 14.65 23.59 -2.55
C LEU A 406 14.79 22.28 -3.35
N GLU A 407 14.73 21.16 -2.63
CA GLU A 407 14.99 19.84 -3.21
C GLU A 407 13.87 19.39 -4.17
N VAL A 408 12.63 19.88 -4.04
CA VAL A 408 11.56 19.57 -5.01
C VAL A 408 11.84 20.18 -6.39
N VAL A 409 12.30 21.43 -6.46
CA VAL A 409 12.59 22.12 -7.72
C VAL A 409 13.76 21.40 -8.41
N LYS A 410 14.83 21.16 -7.66
CA LYS A 410 16.00 20.40 -8.10
C LYS A 410 15.64 19.01 -8.62
N THR A 411 14.84 18.26 -7.86
CA THR A 411 14.40 16.91 -8.24
C THR A 411 13.59 16.93 -9.54
N LEU A 412 12.66 17.88 -9.68
CA LEU A 412 11.85 18.00 -10.91
C LEU A 412 12.70 18.34 -12.13
N ILE A 413 13.66 19.27 -12.01
CA ILE A 413 14.56 19.65 -13.11
C ILE A 413 15.45 18.46 -13.51
N ILE A 414 16.00 17.72 -12.54
CA ILE A 414 16.80 16.52 -12.81
C ILE A 414 15.96 15.45 -13.53
N MET A 415 14.72 15.21 -13.10
CA MET A 415 13.82 14.24 -13.75
C MET A 415 13.45 14.69 -15.17
N LEU A 416 13.11 15.96 -15.37
CA LEU A 416 12.82 16.55 -16.68
C LEU A 416 14.01 16.38 -17.64
N HIS A 417 15.20 16.81 -17.22
CA HIS A 417 16.41 16.72 -18.02
C HIS A 417 16.74 15.26 -18.39
N ARG A 418 16.62 14.33 -17.43
CA ARG A 418 16.86 12.89 -17.67
C ARG A 418 15.91 12.32 -18.71
N GLN A 419 14.61 12.60 -18.59
CA GLN A 419 13.60 12.06 -19.50
C GLN A 419 13.68 12.71 -20.89
N TRP A 420 13.99 14.00 -20.95
CA TRP A 420 14.29 14.69 -22.21
C TRP A 420 15.49 14.07 -22.93
N MET A 421 16.59 13.81 -22.21
CA MET A 421 17.79 13.19 -22.79
C MET A 421 17.52 11.78 -23.32
N LYS A 422 16.57 11.03 -22.73
CA LYS A 422 16.15 9.72 -23.25
C LYS A 422 15.44 9.83 -24.60
N ILE A 423 14.52 10.78 -24.76
CA ILE A 423 13.88 11.02 -26.06
C ILE A 423 14.92 11.43 -27.10
N ARG A 424 15.81 12.37 -26.74
CA ARG A 424 16.86 12.87 -27.65
C ARG A 424 17.82 11.76 -28.12
N ARG A 425 18.17 10.81 -27.25
CA ARG A 425 19.06 9.68 -27.60
C ARG A 425 18.34 8.52 -28.29
N SER A 426 17.01 8.44 -28.24
CA SER A 426 16.22 7.36 -28.82
C SER A 426 15.57 7.78 -30.15
N GLU A 427 16.37 7.85 -31.21
CA GLU A 427 15.89 8.26 -32.53
C GLU A 427 14.94 7.21 -33.17
N THR A 428 15.01 5.94 -32.79
CA THR A 428 14.30 4.85 -33.49
C THR A 428 13.71 3.80 -32.54
N SER A 429 12.42 3.48 -32.71
CA SER A 429 11.75 2.17 -32.45
C SER A 429 10.66 1.95 -31.37
N LEU A 430 10.32 2.86 -30.43
CA LEU A 430 9.24 2.56 -29.46
C LEU A 430 8.21 3.69 -29.28
N CYS A 431 7.09 3.61 -30.02
CA CYS A 431 6.02 4.63 -30.02
C CYS A 431 5.35 4.81 -28.65
N ALA A 432 4.97 3.72 -27.97
CA ALA A 432 4.22 3.78 -26.72
C ALA A 432 5.04 4.21 -25.48
N SER A 433 6.37 4.05 -25.49
CA SER A 433 7.22 4.60 -24.43
C SER A 433 7.44 6.09 -24.64
N LYS A 434 7.61 6.54 -25.89
CA LYS A 434 7.73 7.96 -26.22
C LYS A 434 6.51 8.76 -25.79
N GLU A 435 5.30 8.27 -26.04
CA GLU A 435 4.05 8.92 -25.58
C GLU A 435 4.01 9.08 -24.05
N ARG A 436 4.39 8.04 -23.30
CA ARG A 436 4.45 8.10 -21.83
C ARG A 436 5.48 9.10 -21.31
N ILE A 437 6.63 9.20 -21.98
CA ILE A 437 7.66 10.18 -21.61
C ILE A 437 7.20 11.60 -21.96
N ILE A 438 6.54 11.80 -23.11
CA ILE A 438 5.99 13.11 -23.49
C ILE A 438 4.91 13.56 -22.50
N GLN A 439 4.01 12.66 -22.09
CA GLN A 439 3.01 12.97 -21.07
C GLN A 439 3.68 13.33 -19.74
N PHE A 440 4.74 12.60 -19.36
CA PHE A 440 5.53 12.94 -18.18
C PHE A 440 6.13 14.35 -18.28
N LEU A 441 6.76 14.70 -19.40
CA LEU A 441 7.36 16.03 -19.61
C LEU A 441 6.29 17.13 -19.49
N ARG A 442 5.12 16.91 -20.08
CA ARG A 442 3.98 17.83 -19.99
C ARG A 442 3.51 18.03 -18.55
N ASP A 443 3.26 16.93 -17.83
CA ASP A 443 2.79 16.98 -16.44
C ASP A 443 3.83 17.65 -15.51
N ALA A 444 5.12 17.37 -15.73
CA ALA A 444 6.21 17.94 -14.96
C ALA A 444 6.41 19.44 -15.24
N VAL A 445 6.26 19.91 -16.49
CA VAL A 445 6.28 21.34 -16.82
C VAL A 445 5.12 22.09 -16.17
N LEU A 446 3.91 21.53 -16.21
CA LEU A 446 2.74 22.11 -15.55
C LEU A 446 2.93 22.22 -14.02
N LEU A 447 3.56 21.20 -13.42
CA LEU A 447 3.92 21.21 -12.01
C LEU A 447 5.00 22.26 -11.71
N LEU A 448 6.01 22.38 -12.57
CA LEU A 448 7.09 23.36 -12.41
C LEU A 448 6.57 24.80 -12.49
N HIS A 449 5.64 25.08 -13.40
CA HIS A 449 4.91 26.34 -13.45
C HIS A 449 4.08 26.58 -12.19
N SER A 450 3.36 25.56 -11.72
CA SER A 450 2.59 25.66 -10.47
C SER A 450 3.48 25.98 -9.26
N LEU A 451 4.75 25.54 -9.27
CA LEU A 451 5.74 25.87 -8.26
C LEU A 451 6.26 27.30 -8.44
N SER A 452 6.63 27.70 -9.65
CA SER A 452 7.14 29.07 -9.92
C SER A 452 6.13 30.16 -9.56
N GLN A 453 4.83 29.89 -9.74
CA GLN A 453 3.77 30.84 -9.36
C GLN A 453 3.56 30.96 -7.84
N LYS A 454 3.89 29.92 -7.07
CA LYS A 454 3.65 29.87 -5.61
C LYS A 454 4.89 30.13 -4.78
N ASP A 455 6.07 29.89 -5.33
CA ASP A 455 7.36 30.04 -4.68
C ASP A 455 8.05 31.34 -5.11
N LYS A 456 8.23 32.26 -4.16
CA LYS A 456 8.89 33.55 -4.41
C LYS A 456 10.39 33.41 -4.68
N LEU A 457 11.02 32.34 -4.17
CA LEU A 457 12.46 32.08 -4.28
C LEU A 457 12.77 31.03 -5.35
N PHE A 458 11.83 30.74 -6.25
CA PHE A 458 11.97 29.73 -7.30
C PHE A 458 13.28 29.85 -8.09
N HIS A 459 13.67 31.07 -8.48
CA HIS A 459 14.90 31.32 -9.22
C HIS A 459 16.17 30.99 -8.43
N GLU A 460 16.16 31.22 -7.11
CA GLU A 460 17.28 30.86 -6.23
C GLU A 460 17.39 29.33 -6.11
N HIS A 461 16.26 28.65 -5.99
CA HIS A 461 16.22 27.18 -5.93
C HIS A 461 16.70 26.51 -7.23
N CYS A 462 16.55 27.19 -8.37
CA CYS A 462 17.04 26.71 -9.66
C CYS A 462 18.57 26.79 -9.82
N LEU A 463 19.28 27.60 -9.03
CA LEU A 463 20.71 27.90 -9.27
C LEU A 463 21.59 26.64 -9.30
N GLU A 464 21.35 25.66 -8.43
CA GLU A 464 22.14 24.42 -8.38
C GLU A 464 21.99 23.55 -9.65
N VAL A 465 20.88 23.71 -10.36
CA VAL A 465 20.51 22.90 -11.53
C VAL A 465 20.29 23.75 -12.78
N LEU A 466 20.75 25.00 -12.77
CA LEU A 466 20.50 25.97 -13.83
C LEU A 466 20.99 25.45 -15.18
N HIS A 467 22.19 24.84 -15.22
CA HIS A 467 22.71 24.23 -16.44
C HIS A 467 21.80 23.15 -17.04
N GLN A 468 21.18 22.33 -16.19
CA GLN A 468 20.25 21.28 -16.62
C GLN A 468 18.91 21.87 -17.06
N TYR A 469 18.47 22.94 -16.37
CA TYR A 469 17.26 23.69 -16.70
C TYR A 469 17.37 24.34 -18.09
N ASP A 470 18.44 25.10 -18.34
CA ASP A 470 18.69 25.82 -19.60
C ASP A 470 18.83 24.87 -20.79
N GLN A 471 19.39 23.68 -20.57
CA GLN A 471 19.48 22.66 -21.62
C GLN A 471 18.14 21.97 -21.89
N ALA A 472 17.40 21.61 -20.84
CA ALA A 472 16.19 20.81 -20.98
C ALA A 472 15.02 21.63 -21.55
N MET A 473 14.81 22.87 -21.08
CA MET A 473 13.60 23.64 -21.39
C MET A 473 13.40 23.93 -22.89
N PRO A 474 14.40 24.42 -23.66
CA PRO A 474 14.27 24.62 -25.10
C PRO A 474 14.00 23.31 -25.85
N GLY A 475 14.66 22.23 -25.41
CA GLY A 475 14.50 20.91 -26.01
C GLY A 475 13.11 20.31 -25.76
N ILE A 476 12.57 20.47 -24.55
CA ILE A 476 11.21 20.04 -24.19
C ILE A 476 10.18 20.85 -24.98
N ARG A 477 10.33 22.18 -25.04
CA ARG A 477 9.50 23.07 -25.87
C ARG A 477 9.45 22.60 -27.32
N ALA A 478 10.61 22.27 -27.91
CA ALA A 478 10.68 21.78 -29.29
C ALA A 478 10.00 20.42 -29.48
N ILE A 479 10.13 19.49 -28.53
CA ILE A 479 9.46 18.17 -28.58
C ILE A 479 7.94 18.34 -28.49
N LEU A 480 7.46 19.12 -27.52
CA LEU A 480 6.02 19.29 -27.31
C LEU A 480 5.36 19.97 -28.51
N LYS A 481 5.99 20.99 -29.11
CA LYS A 481 5.50 21.63 -30.36
C LYS A 481 5.46 20.66 -31.55
N LYS A 482 6.42 19.72 -31.65
CA LYS A 482 6.53 18.77 -32.77
C LYS A 482 5.58 17.57 -32.64
N THR A 483 5.35 17.07 -31.43
CA THR A 483 4.66 15.78 -31.23
C THR A 483 3.18 15.92 -30.86
N GLN A 484 2.74 17.06 -30.31
CA GLN A 484 1.34 17.26 -29.90
C GLN A 484 0.86 18.68 -30.22
N LYS A 485 -0.44 18.85 -30.52
CA LYS A 485 -1.05 20.19 -30.55
C LYS A 485 -1.11 20.72 -29.12
N LEU A 486 -0.19 21.64 -28.78
CA LEU A 486 -0.20 22.36 -27.52
C LEU A 486 -1.49 23.19 -27.41
N SER A 487 -2.05 23.27 -26.20
CA SER A 487 -3.10 24.24 -25.92
C SER A 487 -2.48 25.63 -25.72
N ALA A 488 -3.24 26.70 -25.98
CA ALA A 488 -2.77 28.08 -25.81
C ALA A 488 -2.26 28.36 -24.39
N CYS A 489 -2.87 27.74 -23.36
CA CYS A 489 -2.41 27.84 -21.98
C CYS A 489 -1.02 27.21 -21.78
N GLU A 490 -0.70 26.14 -22.48
CA GLU A 490 0.59 25.45 -22.35
C GLU A 490 1.72 26.19 -23.06
N GLU A 491 1.41 26.84 -24.17
CA GLU A 491 2.35 27.73 -24.85
C GLU A 491 2.71 28.92 -23.93
N LEU A 492 1.71 29.55 -23.32
CA LEU A 492 1.91 30.63 -22.34
C LEU A 492 2.75 30.16 -21.15
N ILE A 493 2.46 28.98 -20.60
CA ILE A 493 3.24 28.41 -19.48
C ILE A 493 4.72 28.21 -19.86
N LEU A 494 4.99 27.70 -21.07
CA LEU A 494 6.36 27.53 -21.54
C LEU A 494 7.07 28.89 -21.70
N ASP A 495 6.36 29.92 -22.20
CA ASP A 495 6.88 31.27 -22.35
C ASP A 495 7.13 31.97 -21.02
N GLU A 496 6.28 31.77 -20.01
CA GLU A 496 6.49 32.28 -18.66
C GLU A 496 7.66 31.61 -17.94
N LEU A 497 7.84 30.30 -18.13
CA LEU A 497 8.94 29.56 -17.50
C LEU A 497 10.29 29.81 -18.17
N TYR A 498 10.30 29.91 -19.51
CA TYR A 498 11.50 30.13 -20.28
C TYR A 498 11.14 30.98 -21.51
N PRO A 499 11.24 32.32 -21.42
CA PRO A 499 10.94 33.20 -22.55
C PRO A 499 11.76 32.79 -23.78
N SER A 500 11.12 32.77 -24.95
CA SER A 500 11.87 32.64 -26.20
C SER A 500 12.81 33.84 -26.28
N GLU A 501 14.08 33.61 -26.60
CA GLU A 501 14.96 34.75 -26.92
C GLU A 501 14.26 35.58 -28.00
N PRO A 502 14.20 36.92 -27.85
CA PRO A 502 13.66 37.75 -28.91
C PRO A 502 14.46 37.40 -30.16
N GLU A 503 13.76 36.97 -31.22
CA GLU A 503 14.37 36.90 -32.55
C GLU A 503 15.01 38.26 -32.73
N ALA A 504 16.34 38.31 -32.74
CA ALA A 504 17.05 39.53 -33.06
C ALA A 504 16.52 39.89 -34.44
N GLU A 505 15.67 40.92 -34.51
CA GLU A 505 15.31 41.55 -35.76
C GLU A 505 16.64 41.80 -36.44
N ASP A 506 16.91 41.03 -37.49
CA ASP A 506 18.02 41.21 -38.39
C ASP A 506 17.79 42.61 -38.97
N GLN A 507 18.27 43.63 -38.25
CA GLN A 507 18.28 45.00 -38.69
C GLN A 507 19.09 44.95 -39.96
N GLY A 508 18.36 45.00 -41.08
CA GLY A 508 18.92 45.12 -42.41
C GLY A 508 19.99 46.19 -42.37
N MET A 509 21.24 45.76 -42.30
CA MET A 509 22.36 46.56 -42.72
C MET A 509 22.31 46.56 -44.25
N ASP A 510 21.41 47.40 -44.78
CA ASP A 510 21.62 48.04 -46.07
C ASP A 510 23.01 48.68 -46.02
N SER A 511 24.00 47.99 -46.57
CA SER A 511 25.29 48.58 -46.91
C SER A 511 25.26 48.87 -48.40
N SER A 512 25.19 50.17 -48.69
CA SER A 512 25.22 50.80 -50.01
C SER A 512 26.51 50.52 -50.79
#